data_AF-A0A1S3QZK3-F1
#
_entry.id   AF-A0A1S3QZK3-F1
#
_cell.length_a   1.000
_cell.length_b   1.000
_cell.length_c   1.000
_cell.angle_alpha   90.00
_cell.angle_beta   90.00
_cell.angle_gamma   90.00
#
_symmetry.space_group_name_H-M   'P 1'
#
loop_
_entity.id
_entity.type
_entity.pdbx_description
1 polymer ?
#
loop_
_entity_poly.entity_id
_entity_poly.type
_entity_poly.pdbx_seq_one_letter_code
_entity_poly.pdbx_strand_id
1 'polypeptide(L)'
;MSKTQDDEVGDGTTSVTVLAAELLREAELLIAKKIHPQIIISGWRKATQAARQALKDAAVDHGNDQVKFQEDLLNISRTTLSSKLLTHHKDHFAKLAVEAVLRLKSSGNLEAIHVIKKLGGSLIDSYLDEGFLLDKKIGVNQPKRLENVNILIANTGMDTDKIKVLPFLYVLRVTHHQF
;
A
#
# COMPACT_ATOMS: atom_id res chain seq x y z
N MET A 1 -7.64 -13.92 11.66
CA MET A 1 -6.57 -14.41 10.78
C MET A 1 -6.61 -13.71 9.42
N SER A 2 -7.66 -13.87 8.61
CA SER A 2 -7.73 -13.18 7.31
C SER A 2 -7.83 -11.65 7.45
N LYS A 3 -8.74 -11.13 8.30
CA LYS A 3 -8.87 -9.69 8.54
C LYS A 3 -7.58 -9.02 9.04
N THR A 4 -6.91 -9.62 10.01
CA THR A 4 -5.63 -9.11 10.54
C THR A 4 -4.51 -9.15 9.51
N GLN A 5 -4.50 -10.14 8.61
CA GLN A 5 -3.53 -10.21 7.50
C GLN A 5 -3.81 -9.12 6.47
N ASP A 6 -5.08 -8.84 6.19
CA ASP A 6 -5.48 -7.77 5.27
C ASP A 6 -5.14 -6.39 5.83
N ASP A 7 -5.44 -6.15 7.12
CA ASP A 7 -5.24 -4.86 7.78
C ASP A 7 -3.74 -4.53 7.98
N GLU A 8 -2.91 -5.51 8.36
CA GLU A 8 -1.48 -5.27 8.70
C GLU A 8 -0.52 -5.50 7.53
N VAL A 9 -0.81 -6.46 6.64
CA VAL A 9 0.12 -6.88 5.57
C VAL A 9 -0.43 -6.56 4.18
N GLY A 10 -1.75 -6.62 3.97
CA GLY A 10 -2.41 -6.27 2.71
C GLY A 10 -2.30 -7.30 1.57
N ASP A 11 -1.58 -8.42 1.78
CA ASP A 11 -1.48 -9.55 0.85
C ASP A 11 -1.43 -10.90 1.58
N GLY A 12 -1.77 -11.98 0.87
CA GLY A 12 -1.72 -13.35 1.39
C GLY A 12 -2.92 -13.78 2.26
N THR A 13 -4.02 -13.05 2.21
CA THR A 13 -5.24 -13.33 2.99
C THR A 13 -5.85 -14.71 2.69
N THR A 14 -5.78 -15.16 1.43
CA THR A 14 -6.20 -16.50 1.01
C THR A 14 -5.17 -17.56 1.39
N SER A 15 -3.87 -17.26 1.23
CA SER A 15 -2.79 -18.20 1.51
C SER A 15 -2.76 -18.59 2.99
N VAL A 16 -2.97 -17.63 3.91
CA VAL A 16 -3.00 -17.91 5.35
C VAL A 16 -4.19 -18.80 5.74
N THR A 17 -5.35 -18.63 5.09
CA THR A 17 -6.53 -19.44 5.38
C THR A 17 -6.37 -20.88 4.89
N VAL A 18 -5.80 -21.06 3.69
CA VAL A 18 -5.54 -22.40 3.14
C VAL A 18 -4.47 -23.12 3.96
N LEU A 19 -3.40 -22.41 4.35
CA LEU A 19 -2.35 -22.98 5.20
C LEU A 19 -2.90 -23.45 6.56
N ALA A 20 -3.77 -22.66 7.19
CA ALA A 20 -4.42 -23.05 8.43
C ALA A 20 -5.33 -24.28 8.27
N ALA A 21 -6.06 -24.36 7.16
CA ALA A 21 -6.92 -25.52 6.86
C ALA A 21 -6.10 -26.80 6.68
N GLU A 22 -4.99 -26.75 5.95
CA GLU A 22 -4.09 -27.90 5.78
C GLU A 22 -3.43 -28.33 7.11
N LEU A 23 -3.02 -27.38 7.95
CA LEU A 23 -2.51 -27.70 9.29
C LEU A 23 -3.56 -28.44 10.14
N LEU A 24 -4.82 -28.00 10.09
CA LEU A 24 -5.91 -28.66 10.82
C LEU A 24 -6.18 -30.08 10.30
N ARG A 25 -6.11 -30.29 8.98
CA ARG A 25 -6.24 -31.61 8.36
C ARG A 25 -5.16 -32.57 8.83
N GLU A 26 -3.91 -32.11 8.90
CA GLU A 26 -2.80 -32.92 9.43
C GLU A 26 -2.93 -33.17 10.95
N ALA A 27 -3.43 -32.20 11.72
CA ALA A 27 -3.71 -32.40 13.13
C ALA A 27 -4.79 -33.46 13.38
N GLU A 28 -5.82 -33.54 12.53
CA GLU A 28 -6.85 -34.57 12.63
C GLU A 28 -6.25 -35.98 12.54
N LEU A 29 -5.30 -36.20 11.62
CA LEU A 29 -4.58 -37.47 11.48
C LEU A 29 -3.75 -37.83 12.73
N LEU A 30 -3.14 -36.83 13.37
CA LEU A 30 -2.35 -37.02 14.60
C LEU A 30 -3.25 -37.30 15.80
N ILE A 31 -4.42 -36.65 15.88
CA ILE A 31 -5.43 -36.90 16.92
C ILE A 31 -6.01 -38.31 16.75
N ALA A 32 -6.26 -38.77 15.52
CA ALA A 32 -6.70 -40.14 15.24
C ALA A 32 -5.68 -41.19 15.74
N LYS A 33 -4.39 -40.84 15.77
CA LYS A 33 -3.30 -41.65 16.36
C LYS A 33 -3.19 -41.51 17.89
N LYS A 34 -4.16 -40.90 18.56
CA LYS A 34 -4.22 -40.65 20.00
C LYS A 34 -3.09 -39.75 20.54
N ILE A 35 -2.55 -38.86 19.71
CA ILE A 35 -1.57 -37.86 20.17
C ILE A 35 -2.32 -36.71 20.85
N HIS A 36 -1.90 -36.35 22.06
CA HIS A 36 -2.52 -35.25 22.80
C HIS A 36 -2.31 -33.91 22.06
N PRO A 37 -3.35 -33.08 21.84
CA PRO A 37 -3.26 -31.82 21.08
C PRO A 37 -2.15 -30.87 21.56
N GLN A 38 -1.89 -30.83 22.87
CA GLN A 38 -0.80 -30.04 23.45
C GLN A 38 0.59 -30.40 22.90
N ILE A 39 0.83 -31.68 22.57
CA ILE A 39 2.08 -32.13 21.97
C ILE A 39 2.19 -31.61 20.54
N ILE A 40 1.09 -31.64 19.78
CA ILE A 40 1.01 -31.13 18.41
C ILE A 40 1.31 -29.63 18.40
N ILE A 41 0.67 -28.85 19.28
CA ILE A 41 0.88 -27.40 19.41
C ILE A 41 2.35 -27.10 19.75
N SER A 42 2.93 -27.83 20.70
CA SER A 42 4.34 -27.67 21.08
C SER A 42 5.29 -27.97 19.92
N GLY A 43 5.02 -29.05 19.17
CA GLY A 43 5.78 -29.41 17.97
C GLY A 43 5.69 -28.34 16.89
N TRP A 44 4.49 -27.85 16.58
CA TRP A 44 4.28 -26.79 15.60
C TRP A 44 4.96 -25.49 15.98
N ARG A 45 4.95 -25.08 17.27
CA ARG A 45 5.68 -23.88 17.71
C ARG A 45 7.19 -23.98 17.42
N LYS A 46 7.80 -25.14 17.67
CA LYS A 46 9.21 -25.39 17.35
C LYS A 46 9.45 -25.40 15.84
N ALA A 47 8.56 -26.04 15.07
CA ALA A 47 8.63 -26.07 13.61
C ALA A 47 8.51 -24.67 13.01
N THR A 48 7.60 -23.83 13.51
CA THR A 48 7.46 -22.43 13.07
C THR A 48 8.75 -21.65 13.30
N GLN A 49 9.42 -21.84 14.44
CA GLN A 49 10.69 -21.16 14.72
C GLN A 49 11.80 -21.60 13.75
N ALA A 50 11.92 -22.90 13.49
CA ALA A 50 12.88 -23.43 12.52
C ALA A 50 12.59 -22.94 11.09
N ALA A 51 11.32 -22.96 10.67
CA ALA A 51 10.90 -22.44 9.37
C ALA A 51 11.19 -20.94 9.22
N ARG A 52 10.98 -20.16 10.30
CA ARG A 52 11.33 -18.73 10.31
C ARG A 52 12.82 -18.49 10.14
N GLN A 53 13.67 -19.35 10.72
CA GLN A 53 15.11 -19.23 10.56
C GLN A 53 15.51 -19.56 9.13
N ALA A 54 15.01 -20.66 8.57
CA ALA A 54 15.25 -21.03 7.18
C ALA A 54 14.80 -19.93 6.20
N LEU A 55 13.67 -19.27 6.47
CA LEU A 55 13.19 -18.15 5.66
C LEU A 55 14.13 -16.94 5.71
N LYS A 56 14.71 -16.64 6.88
CA LYS A 56 15.71 -15.57 7.02
C LYS A 56 17.00 -15.90 6.29
N ASP A 57 17.43 -17.16 6.37
CA ASP A 57 18.67 -17.61 5.71
C ASP A 57 18.51 -17.61 4.18
N ALA A 58 17.28 -17.78 3.68
CA ALA A 58 16.94 -17.67 2.26
C ALA A 58 16.68 -16.23 1.77
N ALA A 59 16.59 -15.25 2.68
CA ALA A 59 16.32 -13.87 2.32
C ALA A 59 17.54 -13.23 1.65
N VAL A 60 17.34 -12.61 0.49
CA VAL A 60 18.37 -11.90 -0.26
C VAL A 60 18.04 -10.42 -0.28
N ASP A 61 19.00 -9.58 0.07
CA ASP A 61 18.85 -8.12 0.06
C ASP A 61 19.46 -7.52 -1.22
N HIS A 62 18.62 -6.82 -1.99
CA HIS A 62 19.03 -6.10 -3.19
C HIS A 62 18.97 -4.57 -3.02
N GLY A 63 18.81 -4.06 -1.80
CA GLY A 63 18.66 -2.61 -1.54
C GLY A 63 19.86 -1.74 -1.94
N ASN A 64 21.05 -2.32 -2.09
CA ASN A 64 22.26 -1.60 -2.47
C ASN A 64 22.38 -1.32 -3.98
N ASP A 65 21.62 -2.05 -4.81
CA ASP A 65 21.63 -1.90 -6.27
C ASP A 65 20.28 -1.35 -6.73
N GLN A 66 20.27 -0.09 -7.17
CA GLN A 66 19.03 0.59 -7.58
C GLN A 66 18.30 -0.13 -8.71
N VAL A 67 19.03 -0.76 -9.65
CA VAL A 67 18.42 -1.43 -10.80
C VAL A 67 17.70 -2.70 -10.36
N LYS A 68 18.38 -3.52 -9.55
CA LYS A 68 17.79 -4.75 -9.00
C LYS A 68 16.67 -4.46 -8.02
N PHE A 69 16.82 -3.43 -7.18
CA PHE A 69 15.79 -3.01 -6.25
C PHE A 69 14.50 -2.60 -6.96
N GLN A 70 14.61 -1.85 -8.07
CA GLN A 70 13.45 -1.50 -8.88
C GLN A 70 12.79 -2.73 -9.53
N GLU A 71 13.60 -3.67 -10.04
CA GLU A 71 13.11 -4.91 -10.62
C GLU A 71 12.37 -5.78 -9.58
N ASP A 72 12.91 -5.90 -8.38
CA ASP A 72 12.25 -6.59 -7.27
C ASP A 72 10.91 -5.96 -6.91
N LEU A 73 10.85 -4.63 -6.78
CA LEU A 73 9.60 -3.91 -6.51
C LEU A 73 8.56 -4.14 -7.60
N LEU A 74 8.97 -4.19 -8.87
CA LEU A 74 8.08 -4.53 -9.98
C LEU A 74 7.57 -5.97 -9.90
N ASN A 75 8.45 -6.91 -9.57
CA ASN A 75 8.09 -8.33 -9.46
C ASN A 75 7.13 -8.59 -8.29
N ILE A 76 7.36 -7.94 -7.14
CA ILE A 76 6.46 -7.98 -5.98
C ILE A 76 5.11 -7.38 -6.36
N SER A 77 5.10 -6.17 -6.94
CA SER A 77 3.86 -5.48 -7.34
C SER A 77 3.03 -6.30 -8.34
N ARG A 78 3.68 -6.91 -9.34
CA ARG A 78 3.02 -7.81 -10.29
C ARG A 78 2.40 -9.03 -9.63
N THR A 79 3.08 -9.60 -8.64
CA THR A 79 2.62 -10.80 -7.93
C THR A 79 1.36 -10.48 -7.12
N THR A 80 1.41 -9.41 -6.32
CA THR A 80 0.26 -8.97 -5.50
C THR A 80 -0.92 -8.50 -6.37
N LEU A 81 -0.67 -7.87 -7.52
CA LEU A 81 -1.75 -7.47 -8.45
C LEU A 81 -2.32 -8.66 -9.24
N SER A 82 -1.54 -9.71 -9.50
CA SER A 82 -2.01 -10.88 -10.27
C SER A 82 -3.04 -11.71 -9.51
N SER A 83 -3.03 -11.67 -8.18
CA SER A 83 -4.03 -12.36 -7.34
C SER A 83 -5.35 -11.60 -7.24
N LYS A 84 -5.38 -10.33 -7.69
CA LYS A 84 -6.55 -9.45 -7.72
C LYS A 84 -6.98 -9.23 -9.19
N LEU A 85 -8.24 -8.88 -9.44
CA LEU A 85 -8.95 -8.88 -10.76
C LEU A 85 -8.34 -8.02 -11.92
N LEU A 86 -7.08 -7.59 -11.83
CA LEU A 86 -6.40 -6.66 -12.74
C LEU A 86 -5.43 -7.33 -13.73
N THR A 87 -5.63 -8.62 -14.06
CA THR A 87 -4.67 -9.43 -14.81
C THR A 87 -4.26 -8.83 -16.17
N HIS A 88 -5.17 -8.13 -16.85
CA HIS A 88 -4.94 -7.53 -18.17
C HIS A 88 -4.15 -6.21 -18.14
N HIS A 89 -4.15 -5.48 -17.02
CA HIS A 89 -3.51 -4.16 -16.90
C HIS A 89 -2.51 -4.08 -15.74
N LYS A 90 -2.11 -5.24 -15.19
CA LYS A 90 -1.21 -5.31 -14.03
C LYS A 90 0.14 -4.64 -14.27
N ASP A 91 0.69 -4.70 -15.48
CA ASP A 91 1.99 -4.08 -15.79
C ASP A 91 1.93 -2.56 -15.73
N HIS A 92 0.83 -1.96 -16.16
CA HIS A 92 0.63 -0.51 -16.10
C HIS A 92 0.54 -0.03 -14.65
N PHE A 93 -0.33 -0.67 -13.85
CA PHE A 93 -0.49 -0.31 -12.44
C PHE A 93 0.73 -0.66 -11.58
N ALA A 94 1.46 -1.74 -11.90
CA ALA A 94 2.71 -2.07 -11.22
C ALA A 94 3.75 -0.97 -11.42
N LYS A 95 3.91 -0.46 -12.66
CA LYS A 95 4.84 0.66 -12.92
C LYS A 95 4.44 1.91 -12.14
N LEU A 96 3.16 2.30 -12.19
CA LEU A 96 2.66 3.47 -11.45
C LEU A 96 2.90 3.34 -9.94
N ALA A 97 2.62 2.17 -9.36
CA ALA A 97 2.82 1.92 -7.93
C ALA A 97 4.31 2.00 -7.54
N VAL A 98 5.19 1.36 -8.32
CA VAL A 98 6.64 1.38 -8.05
C VAL A 98 7.21 2.79 -8.18
N GLU A 99 6.81 3.53 -9.21
CA GLU A 99 7.21 4.93 -9.39
C GLU A 99 6.73 5.85 -8.26
N ALA A 100 5.53 5.63 -7.72
CA ALA A 100 5.03 6.37 -6.57
C ALA A 100 5.85 6.06 -5.30
N VAL A 101 6.15 4.78 -5.06
CA VAL A 101 6.93 4.35 -3.88
C VAL A 101 8.40 4.80 -3.97
N LEU A 102 9.02 4.75 -5.15
CA LEU A 102 10.41 5.17 -5.33
C LEU A 102 10.58 6.68 -5.03
N ARG A 103 9.57 7.49 -5.33
CA ARG A 103 9.56 8.93 -5.01
C ARG A 103 9.51 9.20 -3.51
N LEU A 104 9.00 8.27 -2.69
CA LEU A 104 8.95 8.44 -1.23
C LEU A 104 10.33 8.37 -0.55
N LYS A 105 11.42 8.04 -1.27
CA LYS A 105 12.82 8.10 -0.80
C LYS A 105 12.98 7.81 0.71
N SER A 106 12.44 6.67 1.14
CA SER A 106 12.54 6.13 2.51
C SER A 106 11.53 6.63 3.56
N SER A 107 10.71 7.65 3.29
CA SER A 107 9.54 7.91 4.14
C SER A 107 8.46 6.89 3.79
N GLY A 108 8.38 5.78 4.51
CA GLY A 108 7.35 4.74 4.34
C GLY A 108 5.92 5.21 4.68
N ASN A 109 5.64 6.50 4.53
CA ASN A 109 4.35 7.08 4.85
C ASN A 109 3.39 6.90 3.66
N LEU A 110 2.48 5.93 3.80
CA LEU A 110 1.43 5.64 2.83
C LEU A 110 0.44 6.80 2.66
N GLU A 111 0.30 7.68 3.66
CA GLU A 111 -0.60 8.84 3.59
C GLU A 111 -0.15 9.88 2.55
N ALA A 112 1.12 9.86 2.15
CA ALA A 112 1.64 10.72 1.09
C ALA A 112 1.19 10.30 -0.31
N ILE A 113 0.72 9.05 -0.49
CA ILE A 113 0.19 8.56 -1.76
C ILE A 113 -1.32 8.76 -1.78
N HIS A 114 -1.78 9.73 -2.56
CA HIS A 114 -3.20 10.01 -2.71
C HIS A 114 -3.80 9.23 -3.89
N VAL A 115 -4.77 8.34 -3.61
CA VAL A 115 -5.45 7.53 -4.64
C VAL A 115 -6.82 8.12 -4.95
N ILE A 116 -6.97 8.67 -6.15
CA ILE A 116 -8.25 9.21 -6.65
C ILE A 116 -8.84 8.27 -7.69
N LYS A 117 -10.12 7.92 -7.51
CA LYS A 117 -10.88 7.12 -8.46
C LYS A 117 -11.85 8.02 -9.20
N LYS A 118 -11.63 8.20 -10.50
CA LYS A 118 -12.55 8.95 -11.37
C LYS A 118 -13.22 8.01 -12.36
N LEU A 119 -14.53 8.20 -12.55
CA LEU A 119 -15.28 7.51 -13.60
C LEU A 119 -15.02 8.19 -14.94
N GLY A 120 -14.63 7.40 -15.94
CA GLY A 120 -14.36 7.84 -17.31
C GLY A 120 -13.00 7.36 -17.82
N GLY A 121 -12.89 7.16 -19.13
CA GLY A 121 -11.67 6.65 -19.78
C GLY A 121 -11.48 5.13 -19.67
N SER A 122 -10.33 4.67 -20.15
CA SER A 122 -9.83 3.29 -20.00
C SER A 122 -8.91 3.17 -18.78
N LEU A 123 -8.70 1.95 -18.26
CA LEU A 123 -7.73 1.72 -17.17
C LEU A 123 -6.31 2.16 -17.54
N ILE A 124 -5.95 2.11 -18.83
CA ILE A 124 -4.65 2.53 -19.35
C ILE A 124 -4.46 4.05 -19.27
N ASP A 125 -5.54 4.83 -19.22
CA ASP A 125 -5.48 6.29 -19.10
C ASP A 125 -5.14 6.75 -17.66
N SER A 126 -5.01 5.82 -16.73
CA SER A 126 -4.54 6.10 -15.37
C SER A 126 -3.10 6.61 -15.42
N TYR A 127 -2.81 7.69 -14.69
CA TYR A 127 -1.49 8.28 -14.61
C TYR A 127 -1.13 8.63 -13.17
N LEU A 128 0.15 8.88 -12.93
CA LEU A 128 0.69 9.35 -11.67
C LEU A 128 1.07 10.81 -11.83
N ASP A 129 0.50 11.67 -10.99
CA ASP A 129 0.78 13.10 -10.97
C ASP A 129 1.87 13.42 -9.93
N GLU A 130 2.77 14.33 -10.27
CA GLU A 130 3.84 14.77 -9.37
C GLU A 130 3.33 15.90 -8.47
N GLY A 131 2.53 15.55 -7.46
CA GLY A 131 1.99 16.51 -6.51
C GLY A 131 0.72 16.05 -5.82
N PHE A 132 -0.17 17.01 -5.56
CA PHE A 132 -1.46 16.76 -4.92
C PHE A 132 -2.59 17.10 -5.88
N LEU A 133 -3.42 16.12 -6.19
CA LEU A 133 -4.55 16.27 -7.10
C LEU A 133 -5.85 16.45 -6.32
N LEU A 134 -6.69 17.38 -6.77
CA LEU A 134 -8.02 17.63 -6.21
C LEU A 134 -9.08 17.38 -7.28
N ASP A 135 -9.99 16.43 -7.04
CA ASP A 135 -11.15 16.20 -7.91
C ASP A 135 -12.24 17.27 -7.67
N LYS A 136 -11.94 18.51 -8.04
CA LYS A 136 -12.89 19.63 -8.01
C LYS A 136 -12.93 20.37 -9.33
N LYS A 137 -14.14 20.69 -9.78
CA LYS A 137 -14.35 21.63 -10.88
C LYS A 137 -14.18 23.05 -10.35
N ILE A 138 -13.24 23.77 -10.94
CA ILE A 138 -13.00 25.18 -10.69
C ILE A 138 -14.23 25.99 -11.14
N GLY A 139 -14.58 27.05 -10.39
CA GLY A 139 -15.71 27.92 -10.71
C GLY A 139 -15.51 28.72 -12.00
N VAL A 140 -16.60 29.26 -12.56
CA VAL A 140 -16.60 29.93 -13.89
C VAL A 140 -15.63 31.12 -14.01
N ASN A 141 -15.34 31.84 -12.92
CA ASN A 141 -14.46 33.02 -12.91
C ASN A 141 -13.15 32.82 -12.14
N GLN A 142 -12.78 31.58 -11.84
CA GLN A 142 -11.52 31.28 -11.15
C GLN A 142 -10.40 31.00 -12.16
N PRO A 143 -9.16 31.42 -11.88
CA PRO A 143 -8.03 31.19 -12.78
C PRO A 143 -7.75 29.68 -12.91
N LYS A 144 -7.63 29.19 -14.15
CA LYS A 144 -7.38 27.77 -14.45
C LYS A 144 -5.91 27.36 -14.35
N ARG A 145 -5.01 28.33 -14.50
CA ARG A 145 -3.56 28.13 -14.42
C ARG A 145 -2.98 29.24 -13.56
N LEU A 146 -2.19 28.85 -12.58
CA LEU A 146 -1.48 29.72 -11.67
C LEU A 146 -0.07 29.18 -11.53
N GLU A 147 0.92 30.06 -11.54
CA GLU A 147 2.34 29.71 -11.39
C GLU A 147 2.90 30.40 -10.14
N ASN A 148 3.76 29.72 -9.40
CA ASN A 148 4.39 30.24 -8.17
C ASN A 148 3.40 30.80 -7.13
N VAL A 149 2.41 29.99 -6.74
CA VAL A 149 1.39 30.37 -5.76
C VAL A 149 1.64 29.82 -4.38
N ASN A 150 1.21 30.57 -3.37
CA ASN A 150 1.12 30.09 -2.00
C ASN A 150 -0.24 29.43 -1.79
N ILE A 151 -0.24 28.19 -1.28
CA ILE A 151 -1.47 27.44 -1.05
C ILE A 151 -1.85 27.59 0.42
N LEU A 152 -3.06 28.11 0.66
CA LEU A 152 -3.66 28.20 1.98
C LEU A 152 -4.56 26.98 2.23
N ILE A 153 -4.25 26.21 3.25
CA ILE A 153 -5.14 25.15 3.76
C ILE A 153 -5.98 25.77 4.87
N ALA A 154 -7.26 26.02 4.60
CA ALA A 154 -8.19 26.61 5.56
C ALA A 154 -9.47 25.77 5.68
N ASN A 155 -10.00 25.69 6.90
CA ASN A 155 -11.29 25.07 7.22
C ASN A 155 -12.35 26.14 7.61
N THR A 156 -12.16 27.38 7.18
CA THR A 156 -13.03 28.51 7.51
C THR A 156 -14.12 28.63 6.45
N GLY A 157 -15.39 28.43 6.84
CA GLY A 157 -16.54 28.70 5.98
C GLY A 157 -16.75 30.20 5.80
N MET A 158 -17.10 30.63 4.59
CA MET A 158 -17.34 32.04 4.26
C MET A 158 -18.80 32.48 4.49
N ASP A 159 -19.72 31.55 4.68
CA ASP A 159 -21.17 31.80 4.87
C ASP A 159 -21.60 31.92 6.35
N THR A 160 -20.70 31.69 7.31
CA THR A 160 -21.06 31.72 8.74
C THR A 160 -20.80 33.09 9.35
N ASP A 161 -21.87 33.83 9.66
CA ASP A 161 -21.86 35.11 10.41
C ASP A 161 -21.27 35.03 11.83
N LYS A 162 -20.87 33.84 12.30
CA LYS A 162 -20.28 33.63 13.62
C LYS A 162 -18.84 33.15 13.48
N ILE A 163 -17.90 34.03 13.84
CA ILE A 163 -16.47 33.75 13.91
C ILE A 163 -16.23 32.54 14.83
N LYS A 164 -15.84 31.40 14.25
CA LYS A 164 -15.22 30.30 14.99
C LYS A 164 -13.72 30.41 14.78
N VAL A 165 -13.01 30.86 15.80
CA VAL A 165 -11.53 30.86 15.81
C VAL A 165 -11.08 29.40 15.88
N LEU A 166 -10.60 28.85 14.76
CA LEU A 166 -9.94 27.55 14.71
C LEU A 166 -8.42 27.76 14.63
N PRO A 167 -7.62 27.20 15.56
CA PRO A 167 -6.21 27.61 15.77
C PRO A 167 -5.17 26.96 14.85
N PHE A 168 -5.54 26.45 13.67
CA PHE A 168 -4.59 25.75 12.79
C PHE A 168 -4.52 26.39 11.41
N LEU A 169 -3.58 27.32 11.24
CA LEU A 169 -3.21 27.91 9.96
C LEU A 169 -1.87 27.33 9.52
N TYR A 170 -1.87 26.43 8.52
CA TYR A 170 -0.65 25.94 7.89
C TYR A 170 -0.49 26.60 6.52
N VAL A 171 0.59 27.36 6.36
CA VAL A 171 1.00 27.93 5.07
C VAL A 171 2.09 27.02 4.49
N LEU A 172 1.76 26.27 3.45
CA LEU A 172 2.75 25.46 2.73
C LEU A 172 3.32 26.29 1.57
N ARG A 173 4.63 26.52 1.62
CA ARG A 173 5.39 27.11 0.52
C ARG A 173 5.97 25.98 -0.32
N VAL A 174 5.36 25.71 -1.48
CA VAL A 174 5.93 24.78 -2.46
C VAL A 174 7.04 25.53 -3.20
N THR A 175 8.28 25.35 -2.77
CA THR A 175 9.44 25.78 -3.55
C THR A 175 9.71 24.73 -4.62
N HIS A 176 9.62 25.12 -5.90
CA HIS A 176 10.22 24.38 -7.01
C HIS A 176 11.70 24.16 -6.69
N HIS A 177 12.09 22.95 -6.28
CA HIS A 177 13.47 22.53 -6.47
C HIS A 177 13.59 22.10 -7.93
N GLN A 178 14.24 22.94 -8.71
CA GLN A 178 14.73 22.62 -10.04
C GLN A 178 15.79 21.51 -9.95
N PHE A 179 15.65 20.53 -10.84
CA PHE A 179 16.58 19.46 -11.24
C PHE A 179 16.77 18.27 -10.28
#